data_AF-S0L2T4-F1
#
_entry.id   AF-S0L2T4-F1
#
_cell.length_a   1.000
_cell.length_b   1.000
_cell.length_c   1.000
_cell.angle_alpha   90.00
_cell.angle_beta   90.00
_cell.angle_gamma   90.00
#
_symmetry.space_group_name_H-M   'P 1'
#
loop_
_entity.id
_entity.type
_entity.pdbx_description
1 polymer ?
#
loop_
_entity_poly.entity_id
_entity_poly.type
_entity_poly.pdbx_seq_one_letter_code
_entity_poly.pdbx_strand_id
1 'polypeptide(L)' 'MRYIVTLFWTLILGQVVGYLGSSLMTQPYDFKSSLFVSLFVAVVIILFGTLGTDKKATS' A
#
# COMPACT_ATOMS: atom_id res chain seq x y z
N MET A 1 -3.94 -13.19 -10.14
CA MET A 1 -2.67 -12.50 -10.45
C MET A 1 -2.68 -11.03 -10.06
N ARG A 2 -3.72 -10.24 -10.37
CA ARG A 2 -3.79 -8.80 -10.04
C ARG A 2 -3.47 -8.46 -8.58
N TYR A 3 -4.11 -9.13 -7.60
CA TYR A 3 -3.95 -8.78 -6.18
C TYR A 3 -2.56 -9.07 -5.60
N ILE A 4 -1.89 -10.15 -6.03
CA ILE A 4 -0.50 -10.45 -5.64
C ILE A 4 0.44 -9.34 -6.13
N VAL A 5 0.26 -8.90 -7.38
CA VAL A 5 1.05 -7.82 -7.97
C VAL A 5 0.76 -6.50 -7.26
N THR A 6 -0.49 -6.24 -6.90
CA THR A 6 -0.86 -5.05 -6.11
C THR A 6 -0.17 -5.07 -4.74
N LEU A 7 -0.23 -6.18 -4.00
CA LEU A 7 0.44 -6.32 -2.71
C LEU A 7 1.95 -6.09 -2.80
N PHE A 8 2.59 -6.67 -3.80
CA PHE A 8 4.03 -6.51 -4.03
C PHE A 8 4.40 -5.03 -4.26
N TRP A 9 3.69 -4.34 -5.15
CA TRP A 9 3.95 -2.93 -5.42
C TRP A 9 3.59 -2.01 -4.25
N THR A 10 2.50 -2.28 -3.52
CA THR A 10 2.14 -1.49 -2.34
C THR A 10 3.12 -1.65 -1.20
N LEU A 11 3.76 -2.83 -1.07
CA LEU A 11 4.84 -3.03 -0.11
C LEU A 11 6.07 -2.19 -0.46
N ILE A 12 6.54 -2.25 -1.70
CA ILE A 12 7.71 -1.49 -2.15
C ILE A 12 7.45 0.01 -2.05
N LEU A 13 6.33 0.49 -2.60
CA LEU A 13 5.98 1.91 -2.57
C LEU A 13 5.70 2.42 -1.16
N GLY A 14 5.12 1.59 -0.28
CA GLY A 14 4.90 1.93 1.11
C GLY A 14 6.21 2.18 1.86
N GLN A 15 7.24 1.37 1.61
CA GLN A 15 8.58 1.59 2.18
C GLN A 15 9.23 2.87 1.66
N VAL A 16 9.13 3.14 0.36
CA VAL A 16 9.65 4.37 -0.26
C VAL A 16 8.98 5.60 0.33
N VAL A 17 7.64 5.60 0.44
CA VAL A 17 6.88 6.70 1.03
C VAL A 17 7.19 6.85 2.51
N GLY A 18 7.33 5.76 3.27
CA GLY A 18 7.72 5.79 4.67
C GLY A 18 9.09 6.43 4.89
N TYR A 19 10.07 6.08 4.05
CA TYR A 19 11.41 6.67 4.08
C TYR A 19 11.41 8.17 3.69
N LEU A 20 10.65 8.53 2.66
CA LEU A 20 10.49 9.93 2.25
C LEU A 20 9.78 10.75 3.35
N GLY A 21 8.76 10.19 3.98
CA GLY A 21 8.01 10.82 5.07
C GLY A 21 8.88 11.05 6.31
N SER A 22 9.65 10.04 6.72
CA SER A 22 10.58 10.18 7.85
C SER A 22 11.68 11.21 7.55
N SER A 23 12.19 11.23 6.32
CA SER A 23 13.18 12.22 5.88
C SER A 23 12.64 13.64 5.91
N LEU A 24 11.38 13.84 5.51
CA LEU A 24 10.71 15.14 5.60
C LEU A 24 10.49 15.59 7.05
N MET A 25 10.15 14.66 7.93
CA MET A 25 9.91 14.93 9.35
C MET A 25 11.20 15.03 10.17
N THR A 26 12.37 14.85 9.54
CA THR A 26 13.69 14.76 10.22
C THR A 26 13.66 13.73 11.36
N GLN A 27 12.84 12.68 11.22
CA GLN A 27 12.72 11.60 12.18
C GLN A 27 13.51 10.38 11.71
N PRO A 28 14.09 9.59 12.62
CA PRO A 28 14.75 8.36 12.25
C PRO A 28 13.75 7.42 11.57
N TYR A 29 14.16 6.86 10.43
CA TYR A 29 13.36 5.88 9.70
C TYR A 29 13.27 4.59 10.51
N ASP A 30 12.04 4.15 10.80
CA ASP A 30 11.78 2.87 11.45
C ASP A 30 11.11 1.92 10.46
N PHE A 31 11.82 0.84 10.11
CA PHE A 31 11.35 -0.13 9.14
C PHE A 31 10.07 -0.84 9.62
N LYS A 32 9.93 -1.08 10.93
CA LYS A 32 8.77 -1.78 11.49
C LYS A 32 7.49 -0.98 11.30
N SER A 33 7.52 0.31 11.63
CA SER A 33 6.34 1.18 11.51
C SER A 33 5.92 1.34 10.04
N SER A 34 6.90 1.53 9.15
CA SER A 34 6.69 1.61 7.70
C SER A 34 6.06 0.33 7.14
N LEU A 35 6.47 -0.84 7.62
CA LEU A 35 5.89 -2.14 7.25
C LEU A 35 4.41 -2.27 7.66
N PHE A 36 4.08 -1.91 8.90
CA PHE A 36 2.70 -1.97 9.39
C PHE A 36 1.79 -1.01 8.62
N VAL A 37 2.24 0.21 8.36
CA VAL A 37 1.48 1.20 7.58
C VAL A 37 1.29 0.73 6.15
N SER A 38 2.34 0.22 5.51
CA SER A 38 2.28 -0.31 4.15
C SER A 38 1.30 -1.49 4.04
N LEU A 39 1.30 -2.41 5.00
CA LEU A 39 0.38 -3.54 5.05
C LEU A 39 -1.07 -3.08 5.22
N PHE A 40 -1.31 -2.10 6.10
CA PHE A 40 -2.62 -1.51 6.32
C PHE A 40 -3.16 -0.86 5.05
N VAL A 41 -2.35 -0.03 4.39
CA VAL A 41 -2.69 0.63 3.12
C VAL A 41 -2.99 -0.41 2.03
N ALA A 42 -2.22 -1.48 1.94
CA ALA A 42 -2.43 -2.54 0.98
C ALA A 42 -3.79 -3.24 1.16
N VAL A 43 -4.20 -3.52 2.40
CA VAL A 43 -5.52 -4.08 2.73
C VAL A 43 -6.64 -3.11 2.34
N VAL A 44 -6.47 -1.82 2.65
CA VAL A 44 -7.44 -0.77 2.28
C VAL A 44 -7.60 -0.69 0.75
N ILE A 45 -6.51 -0.70 -0.02
CA ILE A 45 -6.54 -0.68 -1.49
C ILE A 45 -7.29 -1.90 -2.05
N ILE A 46 -7.06 -3.09 -1.49
CA ILE A 46 -7.76 -4.31 -1.94
C ILE A 46 -9.26 -4.21 -1.64
N LEU A 47 -9.65 -3.76 -0.45
CA LEU A 47 -11.04 -3.55 -0.07
C LEU A 47 -11.73 -2.57 -1.02
N PHE A 48 -11.15 -1.39 -1.24
CA PHE A 48 -11.67 -0.43 -2.21
C PHE A 48 -11.71 -0.98 -3.63
N GLY A 49 -10.72 -1.78 -4.02
CA GLY A 49 -10.72 -2.50 -5.29
C GLY A 49 -11.90 -3.48 -5.38
N THR A 50 -12.22 -4.22 -4.33
CA THR A 50 -13.37 -5.15 -4.35
C THR A 50 -14.71 -4.40 -4.37
N LEU A 51 -14.86 -3.35 -3.56
CA LEU A 51 -16.08 -2.54 -3.48
C LEU A 51 -16.32 -1.67 -4.73
N GLY A 52 -15.25 -1.23 -5.40
CA GLY A 52 -15.33 -0.37 -6.58
C GLY A 52 -15.42 -1.13 -7.92
N THR A 53 -15.08 -2.42 -7.97
CA THR A 53 -15.03 -3.19 -9.23
C THR A 53 -16.27 -4.06 -9.47
N ASP A 54 -17.40 -3.79 -8.79
CA ASP A 54 -18.70 -4.40 -9.10
C ASP A 54 -19.27 -3.97 -10.47
N LYS A 55 -18.59 -3.07 -11.20
CA LYS A 55 -19.10 -2.45 -12.43
C LYS A 55 -18.27 -2.74 -13.67
N LYS A 56 -17.79 -3.97 -13.89
CA LYS A 56 -17.19 -4.41 -15.17
C LYS A 56 -17.17 -5.92 -15.36
N ALA A 57 -18.32 -6.57 -15.20
CA ALA A 57 -18.54 -7.97 -15.58
C ALA A 57 -19.81 -8.14 -16.44
N THR A 58 -20.02 -7.27 -17.43
CA THR A 58 -20.88 -7.57 -18.59
C THR A 58 -20.52 -6.59 -19.70
N SER A 59 -19.67 -7.02 -20.65
CA SER A 59 -19.89 -6.81 -22.08
C SER A 59 -18.93 -7.65 -22.89
#